data_AF-A0A7V4W911-F1
#
_entry.id   AF-A0A7V4W911-F1
#
_cell.length_a   1.000
_cell.length_b   1.000
_cell.length_c   1.000
_cell.angle_alpha   90.00
_cell.angle_beta   90.00
_cell.angle_gamma   90.00
#
_symmetry.space_group_name_H-M   'P 1'
#
loop_
_entity.id
_entity.type
_entity.pdbx_description
1 polymer ?
#
loop_
_entity_poly.entity_id
_entity_poly.type
_entity_poly.pdbx_seq_one_letter_code
_entity_poly.pdbx_strand_id
1 'polypeptide(L)' 'IARMRAVTNMVLVAEPNAGKPELAAGEVTFKLSPEEFAEGAVKCVEAGATLIGGCCGTTPAHIAALASRQL' A
#
# COMPACT_ATOMS: atom_id res chain seq x y z
N ILE A 1 -5.06 -1.88 -9.20
CA ILE A 1 -4.22 -1.08 -10.14
C ILE A 1 -4.30 -1.61 -11.57
N ALA A 2 -3.92 -2.86 -11.87
CA ALA A 2 -3.89 -3.40 -13.24
C ALA A 2 -5.16 -3.13 -14.07
N ARG A 3 -6.35 -3.38 -13.50
CA ARG A 3 -7.64 -3.10 -14.17
C ARG A 3 -7.83 -1.60 -14.50
N MET A 4 -7.37 -0.71 -13.62
CA MET A 4 -7.42 0.74 -13.86
C MET A 4 -6.38 1.14 -14.92
N ARG A 5 -5.16 0.59 -14.87
CA ARG A 5 -4.12 0.87 -15.86
C ARG A 5 -4.55 0.49 -17.28
N ALA A 6 -5.34 -0.58 -17.44
CA ALA A 6 -5.83 -1.04 -18.74
C ALA A 6 -6.76 -0.07 -19.47
N VAL A 7 -7.36 0.92 -18.79
CA VAL A 7 -8.41 1.79 -19.35
C VAL A 7 -8.08 3.28 -19.31
N THR A 8 -6.88 3.65 -18.86
CA THR A 8 -6.41 5.04 -18.83
C THR A 8 -4.90 5.07 -19.03
N ASN A 9 -4.34 6.21 -19.39
CA ASN A 9 -2.91 6.50 -19.35
C ASN A 9 -2.54 7.56 -18.29
N MET A 10 -3.53 8.02 -17.51
CA MET A 10 -3.29 8.98 -16.42
C MET A 10 -2.43 8.37 -15.30
N VAL A 11 -1.87 9.25 -14.46
CA VAL A 11 -1.19 8.89 -13.22
C VAL A 11 -2.16 8.10 -12.34
N LEU A 12 -1.71 6.94 -11.87
CA LEU A 12 -2.45 6.14 -10.89
C LEU A 12 -1.76 6.24 -9.54
N VAL A 13 -2.54 6.59 -8.53
CA VAL A 13 -2.10 6.69 -7.13
C VAL A 13 -2.66 5.49 -6.38
N ALA A 14 -1.83 4.83 -5.56
CA ALA A 14 -2.26 3.76 -4.66
C ALA A 14 -1.90 4.10 -3.21
N GLU A 15 -2.90 4.10 -2.34
CA GLU A 15 -2.74 4.35 -0.90
C GLU A 15 -3.42 3.21 -0.11
N PRO A 16 -2.79 2.02 -0.01
CA PRO A 16 -3.37 0.90 0.73
C PRO A 16 -3.39 1.15 2.24
N ASN A 17 -4.30 0.49 2.95
CA ASN A 17 -4.21 0.36 4.41
C ASN A 17 -3.06 -0.58 4.79
N ALA A 18 -2.60 -0.54 6.05
CA ALA A 18 -1.66 -1.52 6.62
C ALA A 18 -2.35 -2.88 6.91
N GLY A 19 -2.94 -3.47 5.88
CA GLY A 19 -3.69 -4.71 5.95
C GLY A 19 -5.20 -4.50 6.04
N LYS A 20 -5.91 -5.61 6.23
CA LYS A 20 -7.37 -5.59 6.36
C LYS A 20 -7.74 -5.01 7.73
N PRO A 21 -8.75 -4.14 7.83
CA PRO A 21 -9.21 -3.65 9.13
C PRO A 21 -9.76 -4.82 9.95
N GLU A 22 -9.34 -4.91 11.20
CA GLU A 22 -9.78 -5.91 12.16
C GLU A 22 -10.34 -5.26 13.42
N LEU A 23 -11.50 -5.71 13.89
CA LEU A 23 -12.06 -5.24 15.15
C LEU A 23 -11.43 -6.01 16.31
N ALA A 24 -10.66 -5.32 17.14
CA ALA A 24 -10.04 -5.88 18.33
C ALA A 24 -10.31 -4.95 19.52
N ALA A 25 -10.85 -5.50 20.62
CA ALA A 25 -11.17 -4.75 21.85
C ALA A 25 -12.07 -3.50 21.62
N GLY A 26 -12.94 -3.52 20.60
CA GLY A 26 -13.82 -2.39 20.26
C GLY A 26 -13.19 -1.34 19.35
N GLU A 27 -11.93 -1.51 18.95
CA GLU A 27 -11.21 -0.60 18.06
C GLU A 27 -10.84 -1.27 16.73
N VAL A 28 -10.74 -0.48 15.67
CA VAL A 28 -10.26 -0.96 14.36
C VAL A 28 -8.74 -0.94 14.36
N THR A 29 -8.14 -2.11 14.18
CA THR A 29 -6.69 -2.33 14.14
C THR A 29 -6.25 -2.80 12.77
N PHE A 30 -4.98 -2.57 12.47
CA PHE A 30 -4.31 -2.93 11.22
C PHE A 30 -3.02 -3.67 11.58
N LYS A 31 -2.81 -4.86 11.02
CA LYS A 31 -1.80 -5.81 11.50
C LYS A 31 -0.67 -6.11 10.53
N LEU A 32 -0.72 -5.54 9.32
CA LEU A 32 0.35 -5.76 8.35
C LEU A 32 1.61 -5.06 8.84
N SER A 33 2.73 -5.77 8.86
CA SER A 33 4.02 -5.17 9.19
C SER A 33 4.50 -4.21 8.09
N PRO A 34 5.45 -3.30 8.39
CA PRO A 34 6.11 -2.47 7.39
C PRO A 34 6.63 -3.25 6.16
N GLU A 35 7.23 -4.41 6.39
CA GLU A 35 7.85 -5.24 5.37
C GLU A 35 6.81 -5.89 4.46
N GLU A 36 5.75 -6.47 5.04
CA GLU A 36 4.63 -7.06 4.31
C GLU A 36 3.84 -5.99 3.53
N PHE A 37 3.69 -4.79 4.09
CA PHE A 37 3.11 -3.65 3.39
C PHE A 37 3.95 -3.27 2.17
N ALA A 38 5.26 -3.16 2.35
CA ALA A 38 6.18 -2.83 1.26
C ALA A 38 6.10 -3.86 0.12
N GLU A 39 6.02 -5.16 0.42
CA GLU A 39 5.84 -6.21 -0.59
C GLU A 39 4.53 -6.07 -1.38
N GLY A 40 3.43 -5.74 -0.71
CA GLY A 40 2.15 -5.47 -1.37
C GLY A 40 2.17 -4.19 -2.22
N ALA A 41 2.85 -3.16 -1.73
CA ALA A 41 3.02 -1.89 -2.41
C ALA A 41 3.87 -2.02 -3.69
N VAL A 42 4.95 -2.83 -3.67
CA VAL A 42 5.74 -3.18 -4.87
C VAL A 42 4.83 -3.76 -5.96
N LYS A 43 3.94 -4.69 -5.60
CA LYS A 43 2.98 -5.27 -6.57
C LYS A 43 2.03 -4.24 -7.15
N CYS A 44 1.73 -3.17 -6.43
CA CYS A 44 0.93 -2.06 -6.97
C CYS A 44 1.72 -1.27 -8.03
N VAL A 45 3.01 -1.04 -7.80
CA VAL A 45 3.93 -0.40 -8.77
C VAL A 45 4.05 -1.27 -10.02
N GLU A 46 4.35 -2.56 -9.86
CA GLU A 46 4.44 -3.53 -10.97
C GLU A 46 3.14 -3.59 -11.79
N ALA A 47 1.99 -3.41 -11.14
CA ALA A 47 0.69 -3.38 -11.79
C ALA A 47 0.38 -2.04 -12.53
N GLY A 48 1.25 -1.04 -12.42
CA GLY A 48 1.16 0.23 -13.15
C GLY A 48 0.81 1.46 -12.31
N ALA A 49 0.99 1.41 -10.98
CA ALA A 49 0.86 2.60 -10.13
C ALA A 49 2.09 3.48 -10.30
N THR A 50 1.89 4.80 -10.32
CA THR A 50 2.96 5.80 -10.50
C THR A 50 3.33 6.46 -9.18
N LEU A 51 2.37 6.64 -8.27
CA LEU A 51 2.60 7.19 -6.95
C LEU A 51 2.03 6.24 -5.90
N ILE A 52 2.82 5.97 -4.87
CA ILE A 52 2.44 5.11 -3.76
C ILE A 52 2.51 5.89 -2.46
N GLY A 53 1.46 5.78 -1.68
CA GLY A 53 1.40 6.26 -0.31
C GLY A 53 0.84 5.20 0.62
N GLY A 54 0.25 5.63 1.72
CA GLY A 54 -0.41 4.78 2.69
C GLY A 54 -1.64 5.45 3.26
N CYS A 55 -2.65 4.65 3.62
CA CYS A 55 -3.90 5.11 4.25
C CYS A 55 -3.94 4.64 5.71
N CYS A 56 -5.07 4.10 6.18
CA CYS A 56 -5.25 3.74 7.59
C CYS A 56 -4.26 2.65 8.04
N GLY A 57 -3.74 2.81 9.26
CA GLY A 57 -2.75 1.91 9.87
C GLY A 57 -1.33 2.04 9.32
N THR A 58 -1.12 2.76 8.21
CA THR A 58 0.24 3.02 7.72
C THR A 58 0.94 4.05 8.58
N THR A 59 2.25 3.92 8.71
CA THR A 59 3.10 4.75 9.56
C THR A 59 4.39 5.09 8.81
N PRO A 60 5.22 6.02 9.31
CA PRO A 60 6.52 6.30 8.71
C PRO A 60 7.41 5.06 8.53
N ALA A 61 7.29 4.05 9.40
CA ALA A 61 8.03 2.79 9.25
C ALA A 61 7.63 2.01 7.98
N HIS A 62 6.33 1.99 7.65
CA HIS A 62 5.82 1.36 6.42
C HIS A 62 6.36 2.06 5.17
N ILE A 63 6.37 3.39 5.18
CA ILE A 63 6.90 4.19 4.06
C ILE A 63 8.42 4.01 3.94
N ALA A 64 9.16 3.96 5.05
CA ALA A 64 10.59 3.70 5.05
C ALA A 64 10.92 2.30 4.50
N ALA A 65 10.16 1.27 4.91
CA ALA A 65 10.30 -0.08 4.39
C ALA A 65 10.07 -0.12 2.87
N LEU A 66 9.02 0.54 2.37
CA LEU A 66 8.78 0.67 0.94
C LEU A 66 9.91 1.42 0.22
N ALA A 67 10.37 2.55 0.75
CA ALA A 67 11.43 3.36 0.15
C ALA A 67 12.78 2.61 0.06
N SER A 68 12.98 1.59 0.91
CA SER A 68 14.16 0.71 0.84
C SER A 68 14.07 -0.38 -0.23
N ARG A 69 12.91 -0.56 -0.88
CA ARG A 69 12.75 -1.54 -1.96
C ARG A 69 13.35 -0.99 -3.25
N GLN A 70 13.98 -1.88 -4.01
CA GLN A 70 14.41 -1.57 -5.37
C GLN A 70 13.25 -1.91 -6.31
N LEU A 71 12.66 -0.87 -6.88
CA LEU A 71 11.46 -0.91 -7.74
C LEU A 71 11.83 -0.80 -9.21
#